data_AF-A0A699YIG8-F1
#
_entry.id   AF-A0A699YIG8-F1
#
_cell.length_a   1.000
_cell.length_b   1.000
_cell.length_c   1.000
_cell.angle_alpha   90.00
_cell.angle_beta   90.00
_cell.angle_gamma   90.00
#
_symmetry.space_group_name_H-M   'P 1'
#
loop_
_entity.id
_entity.type
_entity.pdbx_description
1 polymer ?
#
loop_
_entity_poly.entity_id
_entity_poly.type
_entity_poly.pdbx_seq_one_letter_code
_entity_poly.pdbx_strand_id
1 'polypeptide(L)' 'MNRSTAHVVQQDGSVKDVCWSRVQVGQVLLVRDNEALPADLLCMASGLEEGVAFVRT' A
#
# COMPACT_ATOMS: atom_id res chain seq x y z
N MET A 1 2.13 -11.99 7.22
CA MET A 1 2.68 -12.06 8.61
C MET A 1 2.75 -10.63 9.11
N ASN A 2 2.33 -10.29 10.34
CA ASN A 2 2.32 -8.89 10.81
C ASN A 2 3.72 -8.29 11.08
N ARG A 3 4.77 -8.91 10.54
CA ARG A 3 6.16 -8.47 10.52
C ARG A 3 6.63 -8.06 9.11
N SER A 4 5.78 -8.25 8.11
CA SER A 4 6.04 -7.82 6.74
C SER A 4 6.12 -6.30 6.66
N THR A 5 6.84 -5.80 5.65
CA THR A 5 6.97 -4.37 5.37
C THR A 5 5.75 -3.86 4.62
N ALA A 6 5.34 -2.64 4.93
CA ALA A 6 4.40 -1.82 4.16
C ALA A 6 5.04 -0.45 3.90
N HIS A 7 4.59 0.24 2.86
CA HIS A 7 5.17 1.50 2.40
C HIS A 7 4.16 2.64 2.56
N VAL A 8 4.30 3.47 3.60
CA VAL A 8 3.38 4.59 3.87
C VAL A 8 3.84 5.84 3.15
N VAL A 9 2.96 6.42 2.34
CA VAL A 9 3.17 7.71 1.68
C VAL A 9 2.97 8.83 2.70
N GLN A 10 3.99 9.67 2.87
CA GLN A 10 3.97 10.83 3.74
C GLN A 10 3.36 12.05 3.03
N GLN A 11 3.02 13.10 3.78
CA GLN A 11 2.41 14.31 3.24
C GLN A 11 3.31 15.07 2.25
N ASP A 12 4.63 14.94 2.38
CA ASP A 12 5.62 15.51 1.46
C ASP A 12 5.84 14.66 0.20
N GLY A 13 5.08 13.57 0.04
CA GLY A 13 5.19 12.62 -1.07
C GLY A 13 6.30 11.58 -0.88
N SER A 14 7.11 11.66 0.18
CA SER A 14 8.10 10.64 0.49
C SER A 14 7.45 9.33 0.92
N VAL A 15 8.17 8.21 0.75
CA VAL A 15 7.69 6.88 1.13
C VAL A 15 8.50 6.38 2.31
N LYS A 16 7.80 5.93 3.36
CA LYS A 16 8.41 5.40 4.58
C LYS A 16 8.02 3.96 4.80
N ASP A 17 9.02 3.12 5.00
CA ASP A 17 8.82 1.72 5.33
C ASP A 17 8.42 1.55 6.80
N VAL A 18 7.35 0.78 7.02
CA VAL A 18 6.84 0.43 8.34
C VAL A 18 6.51 -1.06 8.40
N CYS A 19 6.42 -1.59 9.61
CA CYS A 19 5.88 -2.92 9.82
C CYS A 19 4.36 -2.91 9.62
N TRP A 20 3.77 -3.99 9.10
CA TRP A 20 2.31 -4.14 8.96
C TRP A 20 1.55 -3.82 10.26
N SER A 21 2.11 -4.20 11.42
CA SER A 21 1.52 -3.89 12.73
C SER A 21 1.44 -2.40 13.07
N ARG A 22 2.09 -1.53 12.29
CA ARG A 22 2.09 -0.07 12.45
C ARG A 22 1.24 0.65 11.38
N VAL A 23 0.61 -0.08 10.46
CA VAL A 23 -0.35 0.51 9.52
C VAL A 23 -1.59 0.96 10.32
N GLN A 24 -2.08 2.17 10.03
CA GLN A 24 -3.23 2.77 10.68
C GLN A 24 -4.28 3.20 9.65
N VAL A 25 -5.55 3.23 10.06
CA VAL A 25 -6.66 3.71 9.23
C VAL A 25 -6.41 5.15 8.78
N GLY A 26 -6.70 5.45 7.52
CA GLY A 26 -6.49 6.77 6.92
C GLY A 26 -5.10 7.01 6.36
N GLN A 27 -4.16 6.07 6.52
CA GLN A 27 -2.86 6.16 5.85
C GLN A 27 -2.96 5.79 4.37
N VAL A 28 -2.21 6.51 3.54
CA VAL A 28 -2.01 6.17 2.13
C VAL A 28 -0.83 5.22 2.01
N LEU A 29 -1.03 4.10 1.34
CA LEU A 29 0.00 3.10 1.12
C LEU A 29 0.38 3.03 -0.36
N LEU A 30 1.67 2.84 -0.61
CA LEU A 30 2.17 2.34 -1.89
C LEU A 30 2.28 0.82 -1.78
N VAL A 31 1.63 0.09 -2.68
CA VAL A 31 1.78 -1.36 -2.80
C VAL A 31 2.43 -1.64 -4.14
N ARG A 32 3.49 -2.47 -4.15
CA ARG A 32 4.22 -2.82 -5.37
C ARG A 32 3.74 -4.15 -5.94
N ASP A 33 4.08 -4.41 -7.20
CA ASP A 33 3.78 -5.69 -7.84
C ASP A 33 4.31 -6.86 -7.02
N ASN A 34 3.51 -7.92 -6.94
CA ASN A 34 3.79 -9.15 -6.20
C ASN A 34 3.90 -8.98 -4.67
N GLU A 35 3.43 -7.85 -4.11
CA GLU A 35 3.28 -7.69 -2.66
C GLU A 35 1.87 -8.11 -2.20
N ALA A 36 1.80 -8.69 -0.99
CA ALA A 36 0.53 -8.96 -0.35
C ALA A 36 -0.08 -7.66 0.22
N LEU A 37 -1.41 -7.57 0.21
CA LEU A 37 -2.12 -6.43 0.78
C LEU A 37 -2.08 -6.49 2.33
N PRO A 38 -1.63 -5.42 3.02
CA PRO A 38 -1.51 -5.41 4.48
C PRO A 38 -2.84 -5.29 5.23
N ALA A 39 -3.89 -4.84 4.56
CA ALA A 39 -5.23 -4.60 5.09
C ALA A 39 -6.24 -4.56 3.93
N ASP A 40 -7.51 -4.33 4.23
CA ASP A 40 -8.51 -3.95 3.22
C ASP A 40 -8.24 -2.51 2.77
N LEU A 41 -8.09 -2.31 1.46
CA LEU A 41 -7.67 -1.03 0.87
C LEU A 41 -8.68 -0.50 -0.14
N LEU A 42 -8.71 0.83 -0.27
CA LEU A 42 -9.35 1.52 -1.40
C LEU A 42 -8.27 1.91 -2.41
N CYS A 43 -8.36 1.40 -3.64
CA CYS A 43 -7.45 1.80 -4.71
C CYS A 43 -7.76 3.22 -5.18
N MET A 44 -6.86 4.16 -4.90
CA MET A 44 -7.01 5.57 -5.31
C MET A 44 -6.27 5.89 -6.62
N ALA A 45 -5.16 5.21 -6.86
CA ALA A 45 -4.32 5.39 -8.04
C ALA A 45 -3.54 4.11 -8.32
N SER A 46 -3.20 3.90 -9.59
CA SER A 46 -2.38 2.79 -10.07
C SER A 46 -1.38 3.30 -11.10
N GLY A 47 -0.26 2.58 -11.26
CA GLY A 47 0.71 2.84 -12.31
C GLY A 47 0.30 2.31 -13.69
N LEU A 48 -0.79 1.54 -13.79
CA LEU A 48 -1.35 1.09 -15.06
C LEU A 48 -2.22 2.17 -15.71
N GLU A 49 -2.35 2.09 -17.04
CA GLU A 49 -3.28 2.93 -17.79
C GLU A 49 -4.71 2.80 -17.24
N GLU A 50 -5.50 3.86 -17.39
CA GLU A 50 -6.88 3.95 -16.88
C GLU A 50 -7.03 3.84 -15.34
N GLY A 51 -5.93 3.78 -14.58
CA GLY A 51 -5.96 3.75 -13.12
C GLY A 51 -6.42 2.42 -12.51
N VAL A 52 -6.37 1.33 -13.28
CA VAL A 52 -6.78 0.00 -12.81
C VAL A 52 -5.65 -0.76 -12.11
N ALA A 53 -5.99 -1.68 -11.20
CA ALA A 53 -5.03 -2.60 -10.57
C ALA A 53 -5.62 -4.02 -10.54
N PHE A 54 -4.77 -5.03 -10.72
CA PHE A 54 -5.18 -6.44 -10.72
C PHE A 54 -4.73 -7.13 -9.44
N VAL A 55 -5.62 -7.90 -8.82
CA VAL A 55 -5.35 -8.67 -7.61
C VAL A 55 -5.63 -10.14 -7.87
N ARG A 56 -4.76 -11.02 -7.39
CA ARG A 56 -5.04 -12.46 -7.28
C ARG A 56 -5.52 -12.75 -5.86
N THR A 57 -6.76 -13.21 -5.75
CA THR A 57 -7.40 -13.61 -4.48
C THR A 57 -7.15 -15.07 -4.17
#